data_AF-A0A919Q8G4-F1
#
_entry.id   AF-A0A919Q8G4-F1
#
_cell.length_a   1.000
_cell.length_b   1.000
_cell.length_c   1.000
_cell.angle_alpha   90.00
_cell.angle_beta   90.00
_cell.angle_gamma   90.00
#
_symmetry.space_group_name_H-M   'P 1'
#
loop_
_entity.id
_entity.type
_entity.pdbx_description
1 polymer ?
#
loop_
_entity_poly.entity_id
_entity_poly.type
_entity_poly.pdbx_seq_one_letter_code
_entity_poly.pdbx_strand_id
1 'polypeptide(L)'
;MLTPFDGMNEKGLAVGLAQAPDARLPAPAPGRTTVSGVRIIRLMLDRAATVPEAIALMGRYTLDFSGGPQLHYLIADRTGRSAVVEYGDGRMNVIDDRYLTNITMTGADQAAKLTDRRYRLLHEGGGTDALDLLRKVAQPHTRWSVVYDLNTSTAELVTAQRWNRVHTLRLSTSE
;
A
#
# COMPACT_ATOMS: atom_id res chain seq x y z
N MET A 1 2.08 12.94 16.71
CA MET A 1 1.13 12.41 15.71
C MET A 1 1.67 11.07 15.23
N LEU A 2 0.88 9.99 15.27
CA LEU A 2 1.29 8.69 14.74
C LEU A 2 1.27 8.75 13.21
N THR A 3 2.30 8.21 12.57
CA THR A 3 2.48 8.20 11.12
C THR A 3 2.26 6.76 10.62
N PRO A 4 1.14 6.44 9.95
CA PRO A 4 0.90 5.07 9.49
C PRO A 4 1.77 4.76 8.26
N PHE A 5 2.43 3.60 8.27
CA PHE A 5 3.13 3.06 7.10
C PHE A 5 2.25 2.08 6.31
N ASP A 6 1.24 1.51 6.95
CA ASP A 6 0.19 0.70 6.36
C ASP A 6 -1.03 0.72 7.31
N GLY A 7 -2.13 0.08 6.90
CA GLY A 7 -3.28 -0.15 7.77
C GLY A 7 -4.53 -0.58 7.02
N MET A 8 -5.59 -0.88 7.79
CA MET A 8 -6.94 -1.09 7.28
C MET A 8 -7.96 -0.26 8.08
N ASN A 9 -9.16 -0.05 7.55
CA ASN A 9 -10.27 0.56 8.26
C ASN A 9 -11.47 -0.39 8.41
N GLU A 10 -12.44 0.02 9.24
CA GLU A 10 -13.68 -0.73 9.52
C GLU A 10 -14.58 -0.93 8.28
N LYS A 11 -14.40 -0.10 7.24
CA LYS A 11 -15.16 -0.20 5.99
C LYS A 11 -14.55 -1.22 5.02
N GLY A 12 -13.40 -1.80 5.36
CA GLY A 12 -12.74 -2.84 4.59
C GLY A 12 -11.83 -2.31 3.49
N LEU A 13 -11.26 -1.13 3.68
CA LEU A 13 -10.16 -0.61 2.87
C LEU A 13 -8.83 -0.91 3.58
N ALA A 14 -7.82 -1.36 2.83
CA ALA A 14 -6.43 -1.40 3.28
C ALA A 14 -5.51 -0.60 2.35
N VAL A 15 -4.46 -0.04 2.95
CA VAL A 15 -3.43 0.71 2.24
C VAL A 15 -2.07 0.27 2.76
N GLY A 16 -1.17 -0.06 1.84
CA GLY A 16 0.27 -0.21 2.10
C GLY A 16 1.07 0.76 1.24
N LEU A 17 2.33 1.00 1.63
CA LEU A 17 3.26 1.82 0.86
C LEU A 17 4.56 1.07 0.58
N ALA A 18 5.23 1.47 -0.49
CA ALA A 18 6.64 1.17 -0.73
C ALA A 18 7.34 2.41 -1.28
N GLN A 19 8.67 2.41 -1.22
CA GLN A 19 9.47 3.46 -1.84
C GLN A 19 9.41 3.31 -3.36
N ALA A 20 9.05 4.39 -4.03
CA ALA A 20 9.04 4.49 -5.49
C ALA A 20 10.34 5.19 -5.95
N PRO A 21 11.20 4.53 -6.73
CA PRO A 21 12.53 5.07 -7.06
C PRO A 21 12.49 6.28 -8.00
N ASP A 22 11.54 6.29 -8.96
CA ASP A 22 11.49 7.29 -10.04
C ASP A 22 10.25 8.20 -9.96
N ALA A 23 9.66 8.36 -8.78
CA ALA A 23 8.42 9.11 -8.67
C ALA A 23 8.60 10.59 -9.07
N ARG A 24 7.66 11.08 -9.87
CA ARG A 24 7.60 12.48 -10.29
C ARG A 24 6.22 13.04 -10.00
N LEU A 25 6.14 13.86 -8.95
CA LEU A 25 4.92 14.54 -8.56
C LEU A 25 4.48 15.58 -9.63
N PRO A 26 3.16 15.77 -9.84
CA PRO A 26 2.65 16.91 -10.59
C PRO A 26 3.01 18.23 -9.90
N ALA A 27 3.01 19.32 -10.66
CA ALA A 27 3.05 20.65 -10.07
C ALA A 27 1.86 20.84 -9.09
N PRO A 28 2.05 21.55 -7.97
CA PRO A 28 0.95 21.87 -7.06
C PRO A 28 -0.20 22.57 -7.79
N ALA A 29 -1.43 22.13 -7.53
CA ALA A 29 -2.62 22.73 -8.12
C ALA A 29 -3.25 23.73 -7.14
N PRO A 30 -3.67 24.93 -7.58
CA PRO A 30 -4.35 25.90 -6.72
C PRO A 30 -5.59 25.30 -6.03
N GLY A 31 -5.79 25.64 -4.77
CA GLY A 31 -6.95 25.20 -3.98
C GLY A 31 -6.87 23.77 -3.42
N ARG A 32 -5.82 23.00 -3.72
CA ARG A 32 -5.59 21.68 -3.09
C ARG A 32 -4.75 21.84 -1.82
N THR A 33 -5.16 21.15 -0.76
CA THR A 33 -4.33 21.07 0.46
C THR A 33 -3.12 20.18 0.20
N THR A 34 -1.94 20.67 0.60
CA THR A 34 -0.71 19.87 0.59
C THR A 34 -0.65 18.96 1.81
N VAL A 35 -0.31 17.68 1.60
CA VAL A 35 -0.14 16.69 2.67
C VAL A 35 1.09 15.83 2.41
N SER A 36 1.72 15.35 3.48
CA SER A 36 2.85 14.44 3.32
C SER A 36 2.42 13.08 2.74
N GLY A 37 3.36 12.37 2.10
CA GLY A 37 3.12 11.03 1.55
C GLY A 37 2.63 9.99 2.56
N VAL A 38 2.95 10.13 3.83
CA VAL A 38 2.43 9.25 4.89
C VAL A 38 1.09 9.73 5.45
N ARG A 39 0.80 11.04 5.38
CA ARG A 39 -0.48 11.59 5.84
C ARG A 39 -1.64 11.22 4.93
N ILE A 40 -1.41 11.05 3.62
CA ILE A 40 -2.47 10.66 2.69
C ILE A 40 -3.06 9.29 3.01
N ILE A 41 -2.25 8.36 3.56
CA ILE A 41 -2.70 7.05 4.02
C ILE A 41 -3.76 7.21 5.11
N ARG A 42 -3.48 8.05 6.12
CA ARG A 42 -4.46 8.31 7.18
C ARG A 42 -5.76 8.89 6.63
N LEU A 43 -5.67 9.82 5.67
CA LEU A 43 -6.84 10.44 5.05
C LEU A 43 -7.67 9.44 4.25
N MET A 44 -7.05 8.51 3.53
CA MET A 44 -7.76 7.42 2.85
C MET A 44 -8.46 6.51 3.85
N LEU A 45 -7.75 6.04 4.88
CA LEU A 45 -8.32 5.16 5.90
C LEU A 45 -9.45 5.83 6.70
N ASP A 46 -9.38 7.15 6.89
CA ASP A 46 -10.42 7.91 7.61
C ASP A 46 -11.68 8.19 6.77
N ARG A 47 -11.58 8.22 5.43
CA ARG A 47 -12.61 8.86 4.58
C ARG A 47 -13.00 8.08 3.32
N ALA A 48 -12.46 6.89 3.10
CA ALA A 48 -12.81 6.04 1.97
C ALA A 48 -13.12 4.62 2.42
N ALA A 49 -14.12 4.00 1.80
CA ALA A 49 -14.51 2.60 2.01
C ALA A 49 -14.00 1.69 0.89
N THR A 50 -13.78 2.23 -0.31
CA THR A 50 -13.46 1.45 -1.52
C THR A 50 -12.23 1.99 -2.24
N VAL A 51 -11.61 1.17 -3.09
CA VAL A 51 -10.46 1.56 -3.92
C VAL A 51 -10.79 2.80 -4.79
N PRO A 52 -11.93 2.88 -5.51
CA PRO A 52 -12.29 4.08 -6.27
C PRO A 52 -12.42 5.34 -5.42
N GLU A 53 -13.02 5.24 -4.23
CA GLU A 53 -13.13 6.38 -3.31
C GLU A 53 -11.77 6.86 -2.81
N ALA A 54 -10.86 5.93 -2.50
CA ALA A 54 -9.50 6.25 -2.07
C ALA A 54 -8.73 6.97 -3.19
N ILE A 55 -8.79 6.48 -4.42
CA ILE A 55 -8.17 7.11 -5.60
C ILE A 55 -8.75 8.51 -5.84
N ALA A 56 -10.08 8.64 -5.81
CA ALA A 56 -10.75 9.94 -5.97
C ALA A 56 -10.34 10.91 -4.85
N LEU A 57 -10.19 10.41 -3.62
CA LEU A 57 -9.71 11.20 -2.50
C LEU A 57 -8.29 11.71 -2.75
N MET A 58 -7.36 10.84 -3.18
CA MET A 58 -5.98 11.24 -3.48
C MET A 58 -5.92 12.36 -4.52
N GLY A 59 -6.78 12.32 -5.54
CA GLY A 59 -6.89 13.35 -6.57
C GLY A 59 -7.26 14.75 -6.04
N ARG A 60 -7.75 14.87 -4.80
CA ARG A 60 -8.09 16.16 -4.15
C ARG A 60 -6.92 16.81 -3.41
N TYR A 61 -5.82 16.10 -3.23
CA TYR A 61 -4.66 16.56 -2.47
C TYR A 61 -3.45 16.79 -3.36
N THR A 62 -2.54 17.66 -2.91
CA THR A 62 -1.17 17.73 -3.41
C THR A 62 -0.28 16.96 -2.46
N LEU A 63 0.45 15.97 -2.96
CA LEU A 63 1.44 15.28 -2.13
C LEU A 63 2.73 16.08 -2.05
N ASP A 64 3.35 16.00 -0.89
CA ASP A 64 4.72 16.44 -0.66
C ASP A 64 5.51 15.27 -0.05
N PHE A 65 6.64 14.96 -0.69
CA PHE A 65 7.59 13.95 -0.21
C PHE A 65 8.81 14.58 0.48
N SER A 66 8.82 15.90 0.68
CA SER A 66 9.87 16.57 1.45
C SER A 66 9.99 15.95 2.84
N GLY A 67 11.23 15.67 3.25
CA GLY A 67 11.53 15.00 4.53
C GLY A 67 11.44 13.46 4.53
N GLY A 68 11.20 12.81 3.38
CA GLY A 68 11.20 11.35 3.28
C GLY A 68 11.52 10.84 1.87
N PRO A 69 11.49 9.50 1.67
CA PRO A 69 11.58 8.92 0.34
C PRO A 69 10.31 9.21 -0.45
N GLN A 70 10.43 9.12 -1.78
CA GLN A 70 9.27 9.10 -2.67
C GLN A 70 8.52 7.76 -2.52
N LEU A 71 7.19 7.81 -2.63
CA LEU A 71 6.32 6.68 -2.31
C LEU A 71 5.30 6.38 -3.41
N HIS A 72 4.92 5.11 -3.49
CA HIS A 72 3.72 4.62 -4.17
C HIS A 72 2.87 3.78 -3.21
N TYR A 73 1.60 3.58 -3.54
CA TYR A 73 0.63 3.00 -2.61
C TYR A 73 -0.07 1.82 -3.25
N LEU A 74 -0.17 0.72 -2.52
CA LEU A 74 -1.06 -0.39 -2.86
C LEU A 74 -2.35 -0.22 -2.04
N ILE A 75 -3.47 -0.11 -2.73
CA ILE A 75 -4.79 0.07 -2.14
C ILE A 75 -5.59 -1.18 -2.48
N ALA A 76 -6.27 -1.76 -1.49
CA ALA A 76 -7.17 -2.89 -1.69
C ALA A 76 -8.44 -2.72 -0.87
N ASP A 77 -9.56 -3.29 -1.33
CA ASP A 77 -10.81 -3.29 -0.60
C ASP A 77 -11.44 -4.69 -0.47
N ARG A 78 -12.40 -4.83 0.45
CA ARG A 78 -13.09 -6.10 0.74
C ARG A 78 -13.88 -6.67 -0.45
N THR A 79 -14.10 -5.89 -1.51
CA THR A 79 -14.72 -6.40 -2.75
C THR A 79 -13.74 -7.21 -3.60
N GLY A 80 -12.46 -7.25 -3.23
CA GLY A 80 -11.39 -7.94 -3.94
C GLY A 80 -10.72 -7.08 -5.02
N ARG A 81 -11.06 -5.79 -5.10
CA ARG A 81 -10.37 -4.81 -5.96
C ARG A 81 -9.06 -4.39 -5.33
N SER A 82 -8.09 -4.10 -6.17
CA SER A 82 -6.84 -3.47 -5.79
C SER A 82 -6.35 -2.52 -6.88
N ALA A 83 -5.51 -1.56 -6.50
CA ALA A 83 -4.81 -0.71 -7.44
C ALA A 83 -3.49 -0.22 -6.81
N VAL A 84 -2.49 -0.02 -7.65
CA VAL A 84 -1.30 0.75 -7.32
C VAL A 84 -1.51 2.19 -7.76
N VAL A 85 -1.26 3.14 -6.85
CA VAL A 85 -1.19 4.57 -7.18
C VAL A 85 0.26 5.01 -7.11
N GLU A 86 0.79 5.44 -8.25
CA GLU A 86 2.16 5.93 -8.40
C GLU A 86 2.19 7.27 -9.12
N TYR A 87 3.07 8.17 -8.69
CA TYR A 87 3.27 9.45 -9.35
C TYR A 87 4.44 9.35 -10.30
N GLY A 88 4.19 9.44 -11.59
CA GLY A 88 5.19 9.29 -12.65
C GLY A 88 4.81 10.20 -13.82
N ASP A 89 5.81 10.66 -14.58
CA ASP A 89 5.61 11.62 -15.68
C ASP A 89 4.86 12.90 -15.28
N GLY A 90 5.00 13.32 -14.01
CA GLY A 90 4.35 14.53 -13.50
C GLY A 90 2.83 14.40 -13.37
N ARG A 91 2.30 13.18 -13.22
CA ARG A 91 0.86 12.92 -13.01
C ARG A 91 0.64 11.77 -12.03
N MET A 92 -0.59 11.64 -11.55
CA MET A 92 -1.04 10.48 -10.77
C MET A 92 -1.43 9.36 -11.74
N ASN A 93 -0.77 8.21 -11.66
CA ASN A 93 -1.09 7.01 -12.44
C ASN A 93 -1.75 5.98 -11.54
N VAL A 94 -2.84 5.39 -12.03
CA VAL A 94 -3.57 4.30 -11.38
C VAL A 94 -3.32 3.05 -12.21
N ILE A 95 -2.77 2.03 -11.58
CA ILE A 95 -2.33 0.80 -12.23
C ILE A 95 -3.12 -0.35 -11.61
N ASP A 96 -3.82 -1.11 -12.45
CA ASP A 96 -4.51 -2.32 -12.03
C ASP A 96 -3.49 -3.41 -11.74
N ASP A 97 -3.21 -3.61 -10.44
CA ASP A 97 -2.26 -4.59 -9.95
C ASP A 97 -2.62 -5.02 -8.53
N ARG A 98 -2.14 -6.20 -8.15
CA ARG A 98 -2.32 -6.80 -6.82
C ARG A 98 -1.05 -6.78 -5.98
N TYR A 99 0.10 -6.51 -6.60
CA TYR A 99 1.39 -6.62 -5.95
C TYR A 99 2.17 -5.32 -6.09
N LEU A 100 2.94 -4.99 -5.06
CA LEU A 100 3.78 -3.81 -5.04
C LEU A 100 5.10 -4.14 -4.35
N THR A 101 6.20 -3.82 -5.03
CA THR A 101 7.55 -3.80 -4.47
C THR A 101 8.22 -2.48 -4.84
N ASN A 102 9.51 -2.30 -4.55
CA ASN A 102 10.22 -1.04 -4.75
C ASN A 102 10.66 -0.80 -6.21
N ILE A 103 9.84 -1.20 -7.18
CA ILE A 103 10.08 -1.02 -8.61
C ILE A 103 9.19 0.09 -9.15
N THR A 104 9.60 0.75 -10.23
CA THR A 104 8.74 1.69 -10.95
C THR A 104 7.64 0.91 -11.65
N MET A 105 6.38 1.24 -11.35
CA MET A 105 5.21 0.53 -11.88
C MET A 105 4.63 1.23 -13.11
N THR A 106 4.76 2.56 -13.19
CA THR A 106 4.28 3.42 -14.27
C THR A 106 5.01 3.07 -15.56
N GLY A 107 4.25 2.66 -16.58
CA GLY A 107 4.80 2.30 -17.89
C GLY A 107 5.52 0.94 -17.93
N ALA A 108 5.69 0.26 -16.80
CA ALA A 108 6.27 -1.08 -16.77
C ALA A 108 5.24 -2.12 -17.23
N ASP A 109 5.60 -2.91 -18.25
CA ASP A 109 4.83 -4.09 -18.62
C ASP A 109 5.07 -5.24 -17.63
N GLN A 110 4.29 -6.32 -17.77
CA GLN A 110 4.39 -7.46 -16.88
C GLN A 110 5.76 -8.13 -16.92
N ALA A 111 6.40 -8.21 -18.09
CA ALA A 111 7.71 -8.85 -18.23
C ALA A 111 8.79 -8.07 -17.45
N ALA A 112 8.76 -6.74 -17.55
CA ALA A 112 9.63 -5.85 -16.78
C ALA A 112 9.42 -6.02 -15.27
N LYS A 113 8.17 -6.03 -14.79
CA LYS A 113 7.86 -6.23 -13.36
C LYS A 113 8.37 -7.59 -12.84
N LEU A 114 8.21 -8.64 -13.64
CA LEU A 114 8.66 -9.99 -13.30
C LEU A 114 10.20 -10.15 -13.25
N THR A 115 10.98 -9.15 -13.67
CA THR A 115 12.45 -9.17 -13.46
C THR A 115 12.82 -9.01 -11.98
N ASP A 116 12.02 -8.29 -11.19
CA ASP A 116 12.19 -8.22 -9.74
C ASP A 116 11.83 -9.55 -9.08
N ARG A 117 12.78 -10.11 -8.33
CA ARG A 117 12.60 -11.41 -7.67
C ARG A 117 11.42 -11.40 -6.71
N ARG A 118 11.24 -10.34 -5.91
CA ARG A 118 10.16 -10.29 -4.91
C ARG A 118 8.81 -10.16 -5.58
N TYR A 119 8.67 -9.25 -6.55
CA TYR A 119 7.45 -9.11 -7.33
C TYR A 119 7.06 -10.43 -8.02
N ARG A 120 8.01 -11.11 -8.66
CA ARG A 120 7.77 -12.42 -9.28
C ARG A 120 7.24 -13.45 -8.29
N LEU A 121 7.88 -13.58 -7.13
CA LEU A 121 7.43 -14.53 -6.09
C LEU A 121 6.05 -14.20 -5.55
N LEU A 122 5.72 -12.91 -5.38
CA LEU A 122 4.37 -12.46 -5.01
C LEU A 122 3.36 -12.86 -6.09
N HIS A 123 3.69 -12.60 -7.35
CA HIS A 123 2.84 -12.88 -8.50
C HIS A 123 2.55 -14.38 -8.66
N GLU A 124 3.58 -15.22 -8.62
CA GLU A 124 3.48 -16.68 -8.70
C GLU A 124 2.78 -17.30 -7.49
N GLY A 125 2.93 -16.70 -6.31
CA GLY A 125 2.34 -17.16 -5.06
C GLY A 125 0.91 -16.65 -4.80
N GLY A 126 0.31 -15.93 -5.74
CA GLY A 126 -1.05 -15.43 -5.62
C GLY A 126 -2.06 -16.52 -5.27
N GLY A 127 -2.94 -16.25 -4.30
CA GLY A 127 -3.96 -17.21 -3.85
C GLY A 127 -3.47 -18.26 -2.85
N THR A 128 -2.20 -18.20 -2.42
CA THR A 128 -1.68 -19.00 -1.29
C THR A 128 -1.83 -18.26 0.04
N ASP A 129 -1.43 -18.90 1.14
CA ASP A 129 -1.39 -18.26 2.45
C ASP A 129 -0.52 -16.99 2.43
N ALA A 130 -1.09 -15.88 2.89
CA ALA A 130 -0.47 -14.57 2.78
C ALA A 130 0.75 -14.40 3.69
N LEU A 131 0.76 -15.00 4.88
CA LEU A 131 1.93 -14.95 5.78
C LEU A 131 3.09 -15.77 5.23
N ASP A 132 2.82 -16.95 4.67
CA ASP A 132 3.82 -17.76 3.98
C ASP A 132 4.40 -17.03 2.76
N LEU A 133 3.55 -16.32 2.02
CA LEU A 133 4.00 -15.51 0.90
C LEU A 133 4.91 -14.36 1.36
N LEU A 134 4.52 -13.63 2.41
CA LEU A 134 5.36 -12.59 3.02
C LEU A 134 6.69 -13.16 3.55
N ARG A 135 6.68 -14.38 4.10
CA ARG A 135 7.89 -15.08 4.54
C ARG A 135 8.85 -15.38 3.39
N LYS A 136 8.35 -15.78 2.22
CA LYS A 136 9.17 -16.08 1.03
C LYS A 136 9.87 -14.83 0.47
N VAL A 137 9.25 -13.65 0.62
CA VAL A 137 9.77 -12.38 0.09
C VAL A 137 10.44 -11.50 1.16
N ALA A 138 10.45 -11.94 2.42
CA ALA A 138 11.14 -11.26 3.50
C ALA A 138 12.64 -11.12 3.20
N GLN A 139 13.20 -9.99 3.63
CA GLN A 139 14.62 -9.66 3.50
C GLN A 139 15.26 -9.68 4.88
N PRO A 140 16.60 -9.77 5.01
CA PRO A 140 17.28 -9.79 6.31
C PRO A 140 16.91 -8.62 7.23
N HIS A 141 16.54 -7.47 6.64
CA HIS A 141 16.16 -6.25 7.36
C HIS A 141 14.64 -6.08 7.55
N THR A 142 13.80 -7.02 7.11
CA THR A 142 12.34 -6.97 7.31
C THR A 142 12.03 -6.91 8.81
N ARG A 143 11.42 -5.80 9.24
CA ARG A 143 11.13 -5.50 10.65
C ARG A 143 9.81 -6.09 11.12
N TRP A 144 8.80 -6.10 10.26
CA TRP A 144 7.50 -6.72 10.51
C TRP A 144 6.89 -7.24 9.20
N SER A 145 5.90 -8.11 9.34
CA SER A 145 5.04 -8.59 8.27
C SER A 145 3.63 -8.64 8.82
N VAL A 146 2.67 -8.08 8.07
CA VAL A 146 1.28 -7.98 8.51
C VAL A 146 0.34 -8.42 7.40
N VAL A 147 -0.68 -9.20 7.76
CA VAL A 147 -1.79 -9.59 6.89
C VAL A 147 -3.07 -9.01 7.46
N TYR A 148 -3.83 -8.30 6.62
CA TYR A 148 -5.11 -7.70 6.97
C TYR A 148 -6.25 -8.53 6.37
N ASP A 149 -7.12 -9.08 7.21
CA ASP A 149 -8.39 -9.65 6.78
C ASP A 149 -9.48 -8.56 6.81
N LEU A 150 -9.88 -8.12 5.62
CA LEU A 150 -10.82 -7.03 5.41
C LEU A 150 -12.29 -7.42 5.65
N ASN A 151 -12.58 -8.72 5.74
CA ASN A 151 -13.92 -9.25 6.03
C ASN A 151 -14.14 -9.39 7.53
N THR A 152 -13.12 -9.82 8.26
CA THR A 152 -13.21 -10.03 9.72
C THR A 152 -12.64 -8.89 10.55
N SER A 153 -12.01 -7.90 9.90
CA SER A 153 -11.33 -6.77 10.51
C SER A 153 -10.27 -7.19 11.52
N THR A 154 -9.52 -8.25 11.18
CA THR A 154 -8.38 -8.74 11.96
C THR A 154 -7.06 -8.56 11.23
N ALA A 155 -5.98 -8.36 11.96
CA ALA A 155 -4.63 -8.30 11.43
C ALA A 155 -3.75 -9.36 12.11
N GLU A 156 -2.99 -10.10 11.33
CA GLU A 156 -1.96 -11.02 11.82
C GLU A 156 -0.59 -10.37 11.64
N LEU A 157 0.16 -10.22 12.73
CA LEU A 157 1.43 -9.50 12.78
C LEU A 157 2.56 -10.41 13.23
N VAL A 158 3.62 -10.46 12.44
CA VAL A 158 4.92 -11.06 12.78
C VAL A 158 5.94 -9.93 12.93
N THR A 159 6.72 -9.94 14.01
CA THR A 159 7.80 -8.96 14.24
C THR A 159 9.16 -9.62 14.23
N ALA A 160 10.17 -8.91 13.72
CA ALA A 160 11.56 -9.36 13.62
C ALA A 160 11.72 -10.77 13.01
N GLN A 161 10.87 -11.12 12.04
CA GLN A 161 10.85 -12.42 11.35
C GLN A 161 10.71 -13.63 12.30
N ARG A 162 10.09 -13.45 13.47
CA ARG A 162 9.78 -14.54 14.40
C ARG A 162 8.51 -15.27 13.97
N TRP A 163 8.59 -16.01 12.87
CA TRP A 163 7.45 -16.68 12.22
C TRP A 163 6.72 -17.70 13.11
N ASN A 164 7.33 -18.15 14.20
CA ASN A 164 6.70 -18.99 15.21
C ASN A 164 5.84 -18.20 16.23
N ARG A 165 5.79 -16.87 16.12
CA ARG A 165 5.03 -15.97 17.00
C ARG A 165 4.22 -14.99 16.17
N VAL A 166 2.99 -15.40 15.86
CA VAL A 166 1.99 -14.57 15.18
C VAL A 166 1.11 -13.89 16.22
N HIS A 167 0.96 -12.57 16.12
CA HIS A 167 0.07 -11.78 16.96
C HIS A 167 -1.20 -11.44 16.19
N THR A 168 -2.37 -11.74 16.76
CA THR A 168 -3.65 -11.35 16.16
C THR A 168 -4.18 -10.08 16.83
N LEU A 169 -4.50 -9.08 16.03
CA LEU A 169 -5.13 -7.84 16.43
C LEU A 169 -6.52 -7.76 15.79
N ARG A 170 -7.50 -7.20 16.48
CA ARG A 170 -8.84 -6.95 15.94
C ARG A 170 -9.12 -5.45 16.00
N LEU A 171 -9.58 -4.87 14.89
CA LEU A 171 -10.10 -3.50 14.93
C LEU A 171 -11.36 -3.49 15.79
N SER A 172 -11.36 -2.65 16.83
CA SER A 172 -12.56 -2.32 17.56
C SER A 172 -13.50 -1.56 16.63
N THR A 173 -14.62 -2.16 16.28
CA THR A 173 -15.73 -1.43 15.66
C THR A 173 -16.38 -0.59 16.75
N SER A 174 -16.49 0.71 16.54
CA SER A 174 -17.34 1.52 17.40
C SER A 174 -18.78 1.20 17.01
N GLU A 175 -19.59 0.74 17.98
CA GLU A 175 -21.05 0.67 17.82
C GLU A 175 -21.67 2.06 17.62
#